data_AF-A0A090QNE1-F1
#
_entry.id   AF-A0A090QNE1-F1
#
_cell.length_a   1.000
_cell.length_b   1.000
_cell.length_c   1.000
_cell.angle_alpha   90.00
_cell.angle_beta   90.00
_cell.angle_gamma   90.00
#
_symmetry.space_group_name_H-M   'P 1'
#
loop_
_entity.id
_entity.type
_entity.pdbx_description
1 polymer ?
#
loop_
_entity_poly.entity_id
_entity_poly.type
_entity_poly.pdbx_seq_one_letter_code
_entity_poly.pdbx_strand_id
1 'polypeptide(L)'
;MGGTDQTFNLLMGRELQKQHGQTPQVVITMPLLVGLDGVKKMSKSAHNYIGVTEPANEMYGKLLSISDDLMWNYFELLSFRPMSEIEQFKADIAAGRNPKEVKVLLAKEIVTRFHDEAAADAAEQQFDNRFKHQPCRTIWKPLPCRTAWRLQTC
;
A
#
# COMPACT_ATOMS: atom_id res chain seq x y z
N MET A 1 13.84 17.86 -11.00
CA MET A 1 13.72 16.62 -10.20
C MET A 1 12.73 15.69 -10.88
N GLY A 2 12.87 14.37 -10.75
CA GLY A 2 11.94 13.40 -11.34
C GLY A 2 12.07 12.00 -10.75
N GLY A 3 11.19 11.08 -11.13
CA GLY A 3 11.35 9.65 -10.80
C GLY A 3 12.54 9.03 -11.52
N THR A 4 13.02 7.88 -11.06
CA THR A 4 14.09 7.14 -11.77
C THR A 4 13.72 6.74 -13.19
N ASP A 5 12.43 6.63 -13.51
CA ASP A 5 11.92 6.40 -14.87
C ASP A 5 12.13 7.58 -15.82
N GLN A 6 12.40 8.78 -15.30
CA GLN A 6 12.69 9.98 -16.08
C GLN A 6 14.19 10.26 -16.25
N THR A 7 15.07 9.40 -15.74
CA THR A 7 16.53 9.63 -15.74
C THR A 7 17.07 9.87 -17.15
N PHE A 8 16.65 9.06 -18.13
CA PHE A 8 17.09 9.23 -19.53
C PHE A 8 16.69 10.61 -20.07
N ASN A 9 15.43 11.02 -19.89
CA ASN A 9 14.93 12.31 -20.37
C ASN A 9 15.65 13.49 -19.70
N LEU A 10 15.94 13.37 -18.40
CA LEU A 10 16.64 14.39 -17.63
C LEU A 10 18.12 14.53 -18.05
N LEU A 11 18.78 13.41 -18.35
CA LEU A 11 20.17 13.40 -18.83
C LEU A 11 20.27 13.88 -20.28
N MET A 12 19.31 13.53 -21.13
CA MET A 12 19.22 14.05 -22.50
C MET A 12 19.04 15.57 -22.51
N GLY A 13 18.13 16.10 -21.69
CA GLY A 13 17.96 17.54 -21.54
C GLY A 13 19.23 18.25 -21.07
N ARG A 14 19.97 17.63 -20.13
CA ARG A 14 21.26 18.13 -19.66
C ARG A 14 22.32 18.14 -20.77
N GLU A 15 22.33 17.15 -21.64
CA GLU A 15 23.28 17.09 -22.75
C GLU A 15 22.98 18.14 -23.83
N LEU A 16 21.69 18.35 -24.15
CA LEU A 16 21.27 19.42 -25.05
C LEU A 16 21.66 20.81 -24.52
N GLN A 17 21.51 21.05 -23.21
CA GLN A 17 21.95 22.31 -22.60
C GLN A 17 23.45 22.58 -22.86
N LYS A 18 24.31 21.56 -22.72
CA LYS A 18 25.74 21.70 -23.04
C LYS A 18 25.96 22.07 -24.51
N GLN A 19 25.29 21.38 -25.42
CA GLN A 19 25.42 21.63 -26.86
C GLN A 19 24.99 23.05 -27.25
N HIS A 20 24.03 23.62 -26.53
CA HIS A 20 23.55 24.99 -26.73
C HIS A 20 24.30 26.05 -25.88
N GLY A 21 25.42 25.69 -25.23
CA GLY A 21 26.22 26.60 -24.42
C GLY A 21 25.54 27.07 -23.12
N GLN A 22 24.48 26.40 -22.69
CA GLN A 22 23.76 26.69 -21.45
C GLN A 22 24.40 25.94 -20.27
N THR A 23 24.29 26.51 -19.06
CA THR A 23 24.74 25.84 -17.84
C THR A 23 23.93 24.55 -17.62
N PRO A 24 24.59 23.37 -17.49
CA PRO A 24 23.88 22.10 -17.35
C PRO A 24 23.11 22.02 -16.03
N GLN A 25 21.87 21.56 -16.09
CA GLN A 25 21.03 21.34 -14.92
C GLN A 25 21.56 20.23 -14.00
N VAL A 26 21.31 20.37 -12.70
CA VAL A 26 21.51 19.30 -11.71
C VAL A 26 20.31 18.36 -11.75
N VAL A 27 20.58 17.07 -11.91
CA VAL A 27 19.56 16.02 -11.97
C VAL A 27 19.51 15.31 -10.62
N ILE A 28 18.35 15.36 -9.96
CA ILE A 28 18.05 14.63 -8.74
C ILE A 28 16.88 13.71 -9.05
N THR A 29 17.04 12.42 -8.77
CA THR A 29 16.03 11.39 -8.96
C THR A 29 15.56 10.81 -7.63
N MET A 30 14.29 10.43 -7.57
CA MET A 30 13.66 9.77 -6.43
C MET A 30 13.27 8.34 -6.81
N PRO A 31 13.32 7.38 -5.86
CA PRO A 31 12.91 6.00 -6.10
C PRO A 31 11.43 5.92 -6.53
N LEU A 32 11.10 4.88 -7.29
CA LEU A 32 9.72 4.66 -7.75
C LEU A 32 8.91 3.98 -6.66
N LEU A 33 7.70 4.50 -6.45
CA LEU A 33 6.71 3.83 -5.61
C LEU A 33 6.24 2.54 -6.29
N VAL A 34 6.40 1.45 -5.57
CA VAL A 34 5.93 0.13 -5.99
C VAL A 34 4.43 0.02 -5.74
N GLY A 35 3.70 -0.62 -6.65
CA GLY A 35 2.25 -0.78 -6.50
C GLY A 35 1.86 -1.71 -5.36
N LEU A 36 0.56 -1.93 -5.20
CA LEU A 36 -0.01 -2.81 -4.17
C LEU A 36 0.53 -4.26 -4.22
N ASP A 37 1.03 -4.68 -5.38
CA ASP A 37 1.64 -5.98 -5.64
C ASP A 37 3.08 -6.10 -5.13
N GLY A 38 3.74 -5.00 -4.76
CA GLY A 38 5.09 -5.00 -4.21
C GLY A 38 6.21 -5.36 -5.19
N VAL A 39 5.89 -5.58 -6.47
CA VAL A 39 6.87 -5.95 -7.50
C VAL A 39 6.93 -4.95 -8.63
N LYS A 40 5.78 -4.61 -9.24
CA LYS A 40 5.75 -3.68 -10.38
C LYS A 40 5.60 -2.25 -9.90
N LYS A 41 6.08 -1.30 -10.71
CA LYS A 41 5.80 0.12 -10.50
C LYS A 41 4.28 0.32 -10.41
N MET A 42 3.87 1.24 -9.54
CA MET A 42 2.47 1.60 -9.44
C MET A 42 1.97 2.15 -10.80
N SER A 43 0.88 1.58 -11.33
CA SER A 43 0.27 2.04 -12.59
C SER A 43 -1.22 1.73 -12.66
N LYS A 44 -1.98 2.58 -13.36
CA LYS A 44 -3.40 2.37 -13.60
C LYS A 44 -3.68 1.10 -14.41
N SER A 45 -2.84 0.83 -15.41
CA SER A 45 -2.95 -0.33 -16.31
C SER A 45 -2.65 -1.67 -15.62
N ALA A 46 -1.82 -1.69 -14.59
CA ALA A 46 -1.54 -2.90 -13.81
C ALA A 46 -2.52 -3.09 -12.64
N HIS A 47 -3.49 -2.20 -12.48
CA HIS A 47 -4.49 -2.23 -11.39
C HIS A 47 -3.88 -2.28 -9.98
N ASN A 48 -2.63 -1.85 -9.82
CA ASN A 48 -1.86 -1.90 -8.57
C ASN A 48 -1.68 -0.51 -7.94
N TYR A 49 -2.64 0.40 -8.13
CA TYR A 49 -2.53 1.80 -7.77
C TYR A 49 -3.55 2.28 -6.73
N ILE A 50 -3.16 3.34 -6.05
CA ILE A 50 -4.01 4.15 -5.18
C ILE A 50 -4.16 5.51 -5.85
N GLY A 51 -5.38 5.82 -6.30
CA GLY A 51 -5.70 7.11 -6.89
C GLY A 51 -5.84 8.20 -5.83
N VAL A 52 -5.30 9.38 -6.11
CA VAL A 52 -5.38 10.56 -5.23
C VAL A 52 -6.83 11.05 -5.05
N THR A 53 -7.68 10.82 -6.04
CA THR A 53 -9.09 11.24 -6.05
C THR A 53 -10.05 10.08 -5.72
N GLU A 54 -9.54 8.96 -5.23
CA GLU A 54 -10.39 7.84 -4.80
C GLU A 54 -11.16 8.19 -3.54
N PRO A 55 -12.32 7.55 -3.28
CA PRO A 55 -13.01 7.71 -2.00
C PRO A 55 -12.12 7.27 -0.83
N ALA A 56 -12.20 7.98 0.30
CA ALA A 56 -11.43 7.70 1.52
C ALA A 56 -11.46 6.22 1.93
N ASN A 57 -12.63 5.58 1.82
CA ASN A 57 -12.84 4.16 2.09
C ASN A 57 -12.04 3.21 1.21
N GLU A 58 -11.93 3.52 -0.09
CA GLU A 58 -11.18 2.70 -1.05
C GLU A 58 -9.69 2.89 -0.85
N MET A 59 -9.25 4.14 -0.65
CA MET A 59 -7.87 4.49 -0.33
C MET A 59 -7.41 3.77 0.95
N TYR A 60 -8.21 3.86 2.02
CA TYR A 60 -7.94 3.19 3.29
C TYR A 60 -7.85 1.67 3.14
N GLY A 61 -8.81 1.07 2.45
CA GLY A 61 -8.82 -0.38 2.22
C GLY A 61 -7.62 -0.87 1.42
N LYS A 62 -7.22 -0.13 0.38
CA LYS A 62 -6.02 -0.43 -0.43
C LYS A 62 -4.74 -0.31 0.40
N LEU A 63 -4.60 0.73 1.22
CA LEU A 63 -3.45 0.88 2.12
C LEU A 63 -3.36 -0.24 3.15
N LEU A 64 -4.48 -0.73 3.66
CA LEU A 64 -4.46 -1.90 4.56
C LEU A 64 -4.17 -3.23 3.85
N SER A 65 -4.36 -3.29 2.53
CA SER A 65 -4.15 -4.52 1.73
C SER A 65 -2.70 -4.79 1.32
N ILE A 66 -1.80 -3.80 1.48
CA ILE A 66 -0.37 -3.98 1.17
C ILE A 66 0.27 -5.02 2.10
N SER A 67 1.38 -5.64 1.68
CA SER A 67 2.12 -6.56 2.56
C SER A 67 2.82 -5.83 3.71
N ASP A 68 3.12 -6.55 4.79
CA ASP A 68 3.82 -5.99 5.96
C ASP A 68 5.22 -5.49 5.58
N ASP A 69 5.91 -6.17 4.67
CA ASP A 69 7.23 -5.72 4.20
C ASP A 69 7.13 -4.46 3.32
N LEU A 70 6.09 -4.38 2.49
CA LEU A 70 5.89 -3.25 1.56
C LEU A 70 5.51 -1.97 2.29
N MET A 71 4.87 -2.06 3.46
CA MET A 71 4.42 -0.87 4.19
C MET A 71 5.58 0.07 4.54
N TRP A 72 6.78 -0.46 4.77
CA TRP A 72 7.95 0.36 5.08
C TRP A 72 8.36 1.27 3.93
N ASN A 73 8.31 0.78 2.69
CA ASN A 73 8.54 1.62 1.51
C ASN A 73 7.48 2.72 1.40
N TYR A 74 6.23 2.44 1.79
CA TYR A 74 5.18 3.46 1.79
C TYR A 74 5.39 4.49 2.89
N PHE A 75 5.83 4.09 4.09
CA PHE A 75 6.24 5.02 5.13
C PHE A 75 7.38 5.92 4.67
N GLU A 76 8.46 5.34 4.13
CA GLU A 76 9.63 6.11 3.71
C GLU A 76 9.31 7.11 2.58
N LEU A 77 8.45 6.74 1.64
CA LEU A 77 8.17 7.56 0.46
C LEU A 77 6.99 8.52 0.62
N LEU A 78 6.02 8.22 1.49
CA LEU A 78 4.75 8.95 1.57
C LEU A 78 4.48 9.60 2.93
N SER A 79 5.05 9.08 4.02
CA SER A 79 4.83 9.61 5.37
C SER A 79 5.76 10.79 5.67
N PHE A 80 5.28 11.70 6.51
CA PHE A 80 6.10 12.79 7.05
C PHE A 80 6.74 12.46 8.39
N ARG A 81 6.56 11.22 8.89
CA ARG A 81 7.14 10.79 10.16
C ARG A 81 8.66 10.71 10.08
N PRO A 82 9.37 11.07 11.16
CA PRO A 82 10.81 10.93 11.19
C PRO A 82 11.20 9.45 11.13
N MET A 83 12.33 9.15 10.48
CA MET A 83 12.84 7.77 10.37
C MET A 83 13.03 7.09 11.73
N SER A 84 13.36 7.85 12.79
CA SER A 84 13.45 7.32 14.15
C SER A 84 12.15 6.69 14.66
N GLU A 85 11.00 7.25 14.26
CA GLU A 85 9.69 6.71 14.65
C GLU A 85 9.35 5.45 13.83
N ILE A 86 9.71 5.44 12.55
CA ILE A 86 9.56 4.26 11.69
C ILE A 86 10.40 3.08 12.22
N GLU A 87 11.64 3.34 12.64
CA GLU A 87 12.49 2.33 13.28
C GLU A 87 11.90 1.83 14.61
N GLN A 88 11.25 2.71 15.39
CA GLN A 88 10.53 2.28 16.60
C GLN A 88 9.37 1.34 16.25
N PHE A 89 8.58 1.62 15.20
CA PHE A 89 7.52 0.71 14.77
C PHE A 89 8.04 -0.66 14.35
N LYS A 90 9.20 -0.72 13.69
CA LYS A 90 9.86 -2.00 13.34
C LYS A 90 10.23 -2.77 14.61
N ALA A 91 10.81 -2.09 15.61
CA ALA A 91 11.16 -2.69 16.88
C ALA A 91 9.92 -3.18 17.65
N ASP A 92 8.84 -2.40 17.68
CA ASP A 92 7.58 -2.78 18.32
C ASP A 92 6.98 -4.04 17.69
N ILE A 93 7.00 -4.15 16.35
CA ILE A 93 6.51 -5.34 15.64
C ILE A 93 7.38 -6.55 15.97
N ALA A 94 8.71 -6.39 16.01
CA ALA A 94 9.60 -7.45 16.44
C ALA A 94 9.37 -7.87 17.91
N ALA A 95 8.89 -6.96 18.75
CA ALA A 95 8.50 -7.22 20.13
C ALA A 95 7.08 -7.82 20.29
N GLY A 96 6.32 -8.00 19.20
CA GLY A 96 5.01 -8.66 19.19
C GLY A 96 3.82 -7.75 18.94
N ARG A 97 4.04 -6.47 18.59
CA ARG A 97 2.95 -5.57 18.14
C ARG A 97 2.37 -6.05 16.82
N ASN A 98 1.05 -5.91 16.66
CA ASN A 98 0.37 -6.30 15.43
C ASN A 98 0.71 -5.33 14.27
N PRO A 99 1.27 -5.81 13.15
CA PRO A 99 1.57 -4.98 11.98
C PRO A 99 0.36 -4.21 11.45
N LYS A 100 -0.85 -4.76 11.63
CA LYS A 100 -2.11 -4.10 11.23
C LYS A 100 -2.26 -2.72 11.88
N GLU A 101 -1.90 -2.58 13.15
CA GLU A 101 -2.01 -1.29 13.85
C GLU A 101 -1.12 -0.22 13.21
N VAL A 102 0.10 -0.60 12.82
CA VAL A 102 1.04 0.29 12.16
C VAL A 102 0.53 0.67 10.76
N LYS A 103 -0.08 -0.26 10.03
CA LYS A 103 -0.74 0.05 8.76
C LYS A 103 -1.94 0.98 8.93
N VAL A 104 -2.71 0.84 10.01
CA VAL A 104 -3.82 1.76 10.31
C VAL A 104 -3.29 3.18 10.48
N LEU A 105 -2.15 3.38 11.17
CA LEU A 105 -1.53 4.69 11.31
C LEU A 105 -1.16 5.31 9.94
N LEU A 106 -0.52 4.53 9.08
CA LEU A 106 -0.19 4.96 7.71
C LEU A 106 -1.47 5.30 6.92
N ALA A 107 -2.48 4.43 6.99
CA ALA A 107 -3.71 4.59 6.24
C ALA A 107 -4.46 5.86 6.67
N LYS A 108 -4.54 6.12 7.98
CA LYS A 108 -5.11 7.37 8.52
C LYS A 108 -4.34 8.59 8.06
N GLU A 109 -3.02 8.57 8.13
CA GLU A 109 -2.19 9.70 7.72
C GLU A 109 -2.40 10.08 6.24
N ILE A 110 -2.39 9.08 5.35
CA ILE A 110 -2.57 9.30 3.92
C ILE A 110 -4.00 9.76 3.60
N VAL A 111 -5.02 9.14 4.20
CA VAL A 111 -6.43 9.53 3.97
C VAL A 111 -6.69 10.94 4.49
N THR A 112 -6.19 11.28 5.68
CA THR A 112 -6.31 12.64 6.26
C THR A 112 -5.71 13.68 5.33
N ARG A 113 -4.58 13.37 4.68
CA ARG A 113 -3.88 14.29 3.79
C ARG A 113 -4.63 14.58 2.49
N PHE A 114 -5.33 13.61 1.92
CA PHE A 114 -6.06 13.76 0.64
C PHE A 114 -7.56 14.02 0.81
N HIS A 115 -8.08 13.78 2.00
CA HIS A 115 -9.45 14.09 2.41
C HIS A 115 -9.41 14.98 3.65
N ASP A 116 -9.80 14.45 4.80
CA ASP A 116 -9.77 15.11 6.10
C ASP A 116 -9.74 14.04 7.22
N GLU A 117 -9.55 14.49 8.46
CA GLU A 117 -9.47 13.61 9.64
C GLU A 117 -10.78 12.85 9.88
N ALA A 118 -11.93 13.50 9.69
CA ALA A 118 -13.24 12.88 9.88
C ALA A 118 -13.48 11.75 8.88
N ALA A 119 -13.03 11.90 7.63
CA ALA A 119 -13.09 10.89 6.59
C ALA A 119 -12.16 9.71 6.89
N ALA A 120 -10.98 9.97 7.48
CA ALA A 120 -10.07 8.91 7.92
C ALA A 120 -10.69 8.06 9.03
N ASP A 121 -11.28 8.69 10.05
CA ASP A 121 -11.96 7.98 11.14
C ASP A 121 -13.21 7.25 10.67
N ALA A 122 -14.01 7.87 9.79
CA ALA A 122 -15.16 7.22 9.18
C ALA A 122 -14.74 6.00 8.34
N ALA A 123 -13.63 6.10 7.61
CA ALA A 123 -13.11 4.99 6.80
C ALA A 123 -12.63 3.82 7.66
N GLU A 124 -11.96 4.09 8.78
CA GLU A 124 -11.59 3.06 9.77
C GLU A 124 -12.83 2.36 10.33
N GLN A 125 -13.82 3.12 10.81
CA GLN A 125 -15.05 2.55 11.37
C GLN A 125 -15.80 1.71 10.34
N GLN A 126 -15.92 2.20 9.10
CA GLN A 126 -16.59 1.47 8.03
C GLN A 126 -15.80 0.23 7.60
N PHE A 127 -14.48 0.25 7.64
CA PHE A 127 -13.65 -0.94 7.47
C PHE A 127 -13.97 -1.95 8.57
N ASP A 128 -13.80 -1.57 9.84
CA ASP A 128 -14.05 -2.46 10.98
C ASP A 128 -15.47 -3.05 10.99
N ASN A 129 -16.49 -2.25 10.66
CA ASN A 129 -17.87 -2.72 10.56
C ASN A 129 -18.04 -3.78 9.45
N ARG A 130 -17.39 -3.60 8.30
CA ARG A 130 -17.40 -4.59 7.20
C ARG A 130 -16.74 -5.91 7.60
N PHE A 131 -15.61 -5.87 8.33
CA PHE A 131 -14.91 -7.08 8.77
C PHE A 131 -15.58 -7.77 9.96
N LYS A 132 -16.30 -7.04 10.82
CA LYS A 132 -17.10 -7.63 11.91
C LYS A 132 -18.37 -8.33 11.40
N HIS A 133 -18.95 -7.86 10.28
CA HIS A 133 -20.20 -8.39 9.71
C HIS A 133 -20.00 -9.34 8.53
N GLN A 134 -18.76 -9.77 8.24
CA GLN A 134 -18.56 -11.01 7.51
C GLN A 134 -18.49 -12.16 8.53
N PRO A 135 -19.63 -12.74 8.96
CA PRO A 135 -19.55 -14.06 9.56
C PRO A 135 -18.86 -14.93 8.53
N CYS A 136 -17.90 -15.73 9.00
CA CYS A 136 -17.30 -16.80 8.24
C CYS A 136 -18.40 -17.44 7.38
N ARG A 137 -18.32 -17.30 6.05
CA ARG A 137 -19.22 -17.99 5.14
C ARG A 137 -18.74 -19.43 5.06
N THR A 138 -18.81 -20.09 6.21
CA THR A 138 -18.62 -21.51 6.39
C THR A 138 -19.73 -22.18 5.57
N ILE A 139 -19.37 -22.70 4.40
CA ILE A 139 -20.18 -23.73 3.75
C ILE A 139 -20.01 -24.99 4.62
N TRP A 140 -20.75 -25.08 5.72
CA TRP A 140 -21.04 -26.37 6.34
C TRP A 140 -22.25 -26.92 5.62
N LYS A 141 -22.03 -27.84 4.66
CA LYS A 141 -23.09 -28.80 4.35
C LYS A 141 -23.12 -29.79 5.53
N PRO A 142 -24.26 -29.99 6.21
CA PRO A 142 -24.37 -31.11 7.13
C PRO A 142 -24.25 -32.40 6.31
N LEU A 143 -23.17 -33.17 6.53
CA LEU A 143 -23.12 -34.56 6.10
C LEU A 143 -24.07 -35.35 7.00
N PRO A 144 -25.05 -36.09 6.45
CA PRO A 144 -25.86 -36.97 7.26
C PRO A 144 -24.98 -38.11 7.80
N CYS A 145 -24.85 -38.15 9.12
CA CYS A 145 -24.28 -39.26 9.85
C CYS A 145 -25.14 -40.52 9.65
N ARG A 146 -24.80 -41.37 8.67
CA ARG A 146 -25.22 -42.78 8.65
C ARG A 146 -24.11 -43.66 8.11
N THR A 147 -23.40 -44.26 9.06
CA THR A 147 -23.03 -45.69 9.09
C THR A 147 -23.41 -46.50 7.85
N ALA A 148 -22.43 -46.88 7.05
CA ALA A 148 -22.16 -48.24 6.58
C ALA A 148 -21.07 -48.21 5.49
N TRP A 149 -20.03 -49.01 5.71
CA TRP A 149 -18.98 -49.27 4.74
C TRP A 149 -19.55 -49.87 3.44
N ARG A 150 -19.21 -49.27 2.29
CA ARG A 150 -19.20 -49.99 0.99
C ARG A 150 -18.04 -49.48 0.15
N LEU A 151 -17.19 -50.42 -0.27
CA LEU A 151 -16.23 -50.24 -1.35
C LEU A 151 -17.01 -49.98 -2.66
N GLN A 152 -16.65 -48.92 -3.36
CA GLN A 152 -16.87 -48.81 -4.80
C GLN A 152 -15.56 -48.37 -5.46
N THR A 153 -14.87 -49.34 -6.03
CA THR A 153 -14.01 -49.24 -7.22
C THR A 153 -14.92 -49.01 -8.44
N CYS A 154 -14.64 -48.21 -9.48
CA CYS A 154 -13.47 -47.43 -9.88
C CYS A 154 -13.88 -45.97 -10.15
#